data_AF-A0A8J8KPA9-F1
#
_entry.id   AF-A0A8J8KPA9-F1
#
_cell.length_a   1.000
_cell.length_b   1.000
_cell.length_c   1.000
_cell.angle_alpha   90.00
_cell.angle_beta   90.00
_cell.angle_gamma   90.00
#
_symmetry.space_group_name_H-M   'P 1'
#
loop_
_entity.id
_entity.type
_entity.pdbx_description
1 polymer ?
#
loop_
_entity_poly.entity_id
_entity_poly.type
_entity_poly.pdbx_seq_one_letter_code
_entity_poly.pdbx_strand_id
1 'polypeptide(L)'
;MRKINKKELAAFAGLIAVFVFSSYFSLKYSKELKELVYLQGIWGMLAYVALEVASIVILPLTTLPLLPVAVVFWGSLVAGILSVTGWMIGGFLAFKIARRYGKPVVSKLVNHDRIERIEKMIPTEHVFWVIVFLRMSLPVDILSYVLGLFGNISLRTYILATFIGIVPFAFIYSYSVNLPTWYQIITMGFSLGVVFLGYNRGRSKYKN
;
A
#
# COMPACT_ATOMS: atom_id res chain seq x y z
N MET A 1 11.05 20.63 -15.11
CA MET A 1 10.20 20.03 -14.07
C MET A 1 8.97 19.43 -14.74
N ARG A 2 8.73 18.11 -14.66
CA ARG A 2 7.46 17.55 -15.16
C ARG A 2 6.48 17.71 -14.00
N LYS A 3 5.50 18.62 -14.14
CA LYS A 3 4.53 18.94 -13.08
C LYS A 3 3.82 17.64 -12.66
N ILE A 4 3.64 17.42 -11.35
CA ILE A 4 2.75 16.37 -10.85
C ILE A 4 1.43 16.50 -11.60
N ASN A 5 0.94 15.39 -12.13
CA ASN A 5 -0.33 15.42 -12.83
C ASN A 5 -1.43 15.79 -11.82
N LYS A 6 -2.28 16.78 -12.13
CA LYS A 6 -3.42 17.17 -11.29
C LYS A 6 -4.26 15.95 -10.88
N LYS A 7 -4.35 14.93 -11.74
CA LYS A 7 -5.04 13.66 -11.46
C LYS A 7 -4.40 12.85 -10.33
N GLU A 8 -3.08 12.79 -10.24
CA GLU A 8 -2.37 12.05 -9.18
C GLU A 8 -2.52 12.77 -7.84
N LEU A 9 -2.37 14.09 -7.84
CA LEU A 9 -2.60 14.91 -6.65
C LEU A 9 -4.04 14.78 -6.14
N ALA A 10 -5.02 14.80 -7.05
CA ALA A 10 -6.43 14.59 -6.71
C ALA A 10 -6.70 13.18 -6.16
N ALA A 11 -6.09 12.14 -6.73
CA ALA A 11 -6.22 10.78 -6.22
C ALA A 11 -5.64 10.64 -4.81
N PHE A 12 -4.49 11.27 -4.53
CA PHE A 12 -3.91 11.28 -3.19
C PHE A 12 -4.74 12.07 -2.18
N ALA A 13 -5.21 13.27 -2.55
CA ALA A 13 -6.11 14.04 -1.71
C ALA A 13 -7.40 13.27 -1.42
N GLY A 14 -7.95 12.59 -2.43
CA GLY A 14 -9.10 11.70 -2.29
C GLY A 14 -8.82 10.54 -1.33
N LEU A 15 -7.67 9.88 -1.43
CA LEU A 15 -7.28 8.80 -0.53
C LEU A 15 -7.15 9.28 0.93
N ILE A 16 -6.52 10.43 1.16
CA ILE A 16 -6.42 11.05 2.48
C ILE A 16 -7.83 11.38 3.01
N ALA A 17 -8.68 12.00 2.19
CA ALA A 17 -10.04 12.34 2.58
C ALA A 17 -10.86 11.10 2.95
N VAL A 18 -10.78 10.03 2.16
CA VAL A 18 -11.49 8.76 2.42
C VAL A 18 -10.94 8.07 3.67
N PHE A 19 -9.63 8.08 3.89
CA PHE A 19 -9.03 7.54 5.11
C PHE A 19 -9.47 8.31 6.36
N VAL A 20 -9.38 9.65 6.32
CA VAL A 20 -9.82 10.53 7.42
C VAL A 20 -11.32 10.37 7.69
N PHE A 21 -12.12 10.29 6.63
CA PHE A 21 -13.55 10.03 6.73
C PHE A 21 -13.82 8.68 7.40
N SER A 22 -13.17 7.61 6.92
CA SER A 22 -13.29 6.28 7.52
C SER A 22 -12.86 6.27 8.99
N SER A 23 -11.77 6.96 9.32
CA SER A 23 -11.27 7.13 10.67
C SER A 23 -12.27 7.84 11.58
N TYR A 24 -12.79 8.99 11.15
CA TYR A 24 -13.81 9.73 11.88
C TYR A 24 -15.07 8.89 12.13
N PHE A 25 -15.60 8.23 11.10
CA PHE A 25 -16.81 7.40 11.23
C PHE A 25 -16.56 6.17 12.11
N SER A 26 -15.44 5.47 11.92
CA SER A 26 -15.10 4.29 12.72
C SER A 26 -15.00 4.63 14.21
N LEU A 27 -14.38 5.75 14.55
CA LEU A 27 -14.27 6.21 15.94
C LEU A 27 -15.62 6.69 16.50
N LYS A 28 -16.37 7.46 15.71
CA LYS A 28 -17.68 8.01 16.10
C LYS A 28 -18.68 6.90 16.42
N TYR A 29 -18.72 5.85 15.60
CA TYR A 29 -19.63 4.71 15.75
C TYR A 29 -18.94 3.48 16.35
N SER A 30 -17.88 3.70 17.15
CA SER A 30 -17.06 2.61 17.67
C SER A 30 -17.82 1.69 18.62
N LYS A 31 -18.85 2.18 19.31
CA LYS A 31 -19.69 1.36 20.20
C LYS A 31 -20.55 0.40 19.38
N GLU A 32 -21.24 0.93 18.38
CA GLU A 32 -22.11 0.20 17.46
C GLU A 32 -21.30 -0.83 16.65
N LEU A 33 -20.10 -0.46 16.17
CA LEU A 33 -19.21 -1.41 15.50
C LEU A 33 -18.80 -2.56 16.43
N LYS A 34 -18.49 -2.27 17.69
CA LYS A 34 -18.11 -3.30 18.67
C LYS A 34 -19.28 -4.23 19.03
N GLU A 35 -20.53 -3.83 18.87
CA GLU A 35 -21.66 -4.76 19.06
C GLU A 35 -21.68 -5.90 18.02
N LEU A 36 -20.92 -5.79 16.93
CA LEU A 36 -20.69 -6.87 15.97
C LEU A 36 -19.68 -7.89 16.52
N VAL A 37 -20.07 -8.62 17.57
CA VAL A 37 -19.19 -9.52 18.35
C VAL A 37 -18.48 -10.56 17.47
N TYR A 38 -19.13 -11.06 16.42
CA TYR A 38 -18.55 -12.04 15.49
C TYR A 38 -17.34 -11.51 14.72
N LEU A 39 -17.21 -10.18 14.56
CA LEU A 39 -16.05 -9.55 13.93
C LEU A 39 -14.90 -9.30 14.91
N GLN A 40 -15.13 -9.33 16.23
CA GLN A 40 -14.05 -9.11 17.20
C GLN A 40 -13.06 -10.28 17.29
N GLY A 41 -13.53 -11.50 17.01
CA GLY A 41 -12.74 -12.72 17.12
C GLY A 41 -11.89 -13.05 15.89
N ILE A 42 -11.27 -14.24 15.92
CA ILE A 42 -10.39 -14.75 14.86
C ILE A 42 -11.03 -14.74 13.47
N TRP A 43 -12.34 -14.99 13.37
CA TRP A 43 -13.06 -14.99 12.09
C TRP A 43 -13.11 -13.62 11.44
N GLY A 44 -13.28 -12.55 12.23
CA GLY A 44 -13.21 -11.18 11.72
C GLY A 44 -11.80 -10.81 11.25
N MET A 45 -10.78 -11.23 12.00
CA MET A 45 -9.38 -11.02 11.61
C MET A 45 -9.03 -11.75 10.31
N LEU A 46 -9.46 -13.01 10.15
CA LEU A 46 -9.27 -13.79 8.93
C LEU A 46 -10.02 -13.17 7.76
N ALA A 47 -11.25 -12.70 7.96
CA ALA A 47 -12.01 -12.01 6.93
C ALA A 47 -11.33 -10.72 6.49
N TYR A 48 -10.77 -9.92 7.42
CA TYR A 48 -10.00 -8.72 7.11
C TYR A 48 -8.77 -9.04 6.25
N VAL A 49 -7.95 -10.00 6.66
CA VAL A 49 -6.78 -10.44 5.89
C VAL A 49 -7.19 -10.95 4.50
N ALA A 50 -8.27 -11.74 4.42
CA ALA A 50 -8.80 -12.23 3.14
C ALA A 50 -9.25 -11.09 2.23
N LEU A 51 -9.89 -10.04 2.77
CA LEU A 51 -10.30 -8.85 2.02
C LEU A 51 -9.09 -8.08 1.48
N GLU A 52 -8.03 -7.92 2.26
CA GLU A 52 -6.79 -7.29 1.79
C GLU A 52 -6.09 -8.10 0.70
N VAL A 53 -6.06 -9.42 0.84
CA VAL A 53 -5.51 -10.30 -0.19
C VAL A 53 -6.35 -10.20 -1.47
N ALA A 54 -7.68 -10.24 -1.34
CA ALA A 54 -8.61 -10.16 -2.45
C ALA A 54 -8.53 -8.80 -3.16
N SER A 55 -8.41 -7.68 -2.44
CA SER A 55 -8.23 -6.37 -3.05
C SER A 55 -6.94 -6.34 -3.86
N ILE A 56 -5.82 -6.84 -3.32
CA ILE A 56 -4.56 -6.82 -4.06
C ILE A 56 -4.63 -7.67 -5.34
N VAL A 57 -5.23 -8.87 -5.25
CA VAL A 57 -5.18 -9.86 -6.34
C VAL A 57 -6.27 -9.67 -7.40
N ILE A 58 -7.47 -9.25 -6.99
CA ILE A 58 -8.64 -9.17 -7.88
C ILE A 58 -8.78 -7.76 -8.46
N LEU A 59 -8.72 -6.74 -7.60
CA LEU A 59 -9.04 -5.35 -7.92
C LEU A 59 -7.97 -4.47 -7.29
N PRO A 60 -6.80 -4.23 -7.94
CA PRO A 60 -5.64 -3.55 -7.37
C PRO A 60 -5.96 -2.14 -6.82
N LEU A 61 -6.57 -2.13 -5.64
CA LEU A 61 -7.21 -1.03 -4.95
C LEU A 61 -6.69 -1.05 -3.53
N THR A 62 -6.32 0.14 -3.07
CA THR A 62 -5.78 0.31 -1.73
C THR A 62 -6.86 0.05 -0.67
N THR A 63 -6.49 -0.73 0.35
CA THR A 63 -7.35 -1.00 1.53
C THR A 63 -7.03 -0.10 2.70
N LEU A 64 -6.21 0.94 2.53
CA LEU A 64 -5.89 1.87 3.61
C LEU A 64 -7.15 2.40 4.34
N PRO A 65 -8.27 2.72 3.65
CA PRO A 65 -9.50 3.12 4.35
C PRO A 65 -10.18 2.05 5.20
N LEU A 66 -9.82 0.76 5.09
CA LEU A 66 -10.32 -0.30 5.97
C LEU A 66 -9.57 -0.35 7.30
N LEU A 67 -8.35 0.20 7.35
CA LEU A 67 -7.50 0.15 8.54
C LEU A 67 -8.15 0.78 9.79
N PRO A 68 -8.84 1.93 9.73
CA PRO A 68 -9.49 2.49 10.92
C PRO A 68 -10.58 1.59 11.51
N VAL A 69 -11.30 0.85 10.66
CA VAL A 69 -12.29 -0.14 11.11
C VAL A 69 -11.57 -1.26 11.89
N ALA A 70 -10.48 -1.78 11.35
CA ALA A 70 -9.65 -2.78 12.02
C ALA A 70 -9.09 -2.29 13.36
N VAL A 71 -8.67 -1.02 13.44
CA VAL A 71 -8.20 -0.40 14.69
C VAL A 71 -9.29 -0.36 15.75
N VAL A 72 -10.53 -0.07 15.37
CA VAL A 72 -11.66 -0.05 16.32
C VAL A 72 -11.97 -1.44 16.86
N PHE A 73 -11.90 -2.48 16.02
CA PHE A 73 -12.17 -3.86 16.44
C PHE A 73 -11.06 -4.47 17.29
N TRP A 74 -9.79 -4.32 16.88
CA TRP A 74 -8.67 -5.10 17.42
C TRP A 74 -7.54 -4.25 18.03
N GLY A 75 -7.65 -2.92 17.95
CA GLY A 75 -6.60 -2.00 18.39
C GLY A 75 -5.47 -1.82 17.38
N SER A 76 -4.69 -0.75 17.53
CA SER A 76 -3.68 -0.35 16.55
C SER A 76 -2.59 -1.39 16.30
N LEU A 77 -2.13 -2.09 17.34
CA LEU A 77 -1.07 -3.08 17.20
C LEU A 77 -1.55 -4.27 16.34
N VAL A 78 -2.69 -4.85 16.70
CA VAL A 78 -3.23 -6.02 15.99
C VAL A 78 -3.66 -5.66 14.57
N ALA A 79 -4.34 -4.52 14.37
CA ALA A 79 -4.70 -4.04 13.05
C ALA A 79 -3.47 -3.82 12.14
N GLY A 80 -2.38 -3.30 12.70
CA GLY A 80 -1.10 -3.13 11.99
C GLY A 80 -0.51 -4.48 11.57
N ILE A 81 -0.47 -5.46 12.47
CA ILE A 81 0.02 -6.82 12.17
C ILE A 81 -0.83 -7.47 11.08
N LEU A 82 -2.16 -7.45 11.22
CA LEU A 82 -3.08 -8.04 10.26
C LEU A 82 -2.92 -7.40 8.87
N SER A 83 -2.75 -6.07 8.82
CA SER A 83 -2.55 -5.35 7.56
C SER A 83 -1.23 -5.72 6.88
N VAL A 84 -0.14 -5.81 7.65
CA VAL A 84 1.14 -6.31 7.12
C VAL A 84 0.97 -7.72 6.58
N THR A 85 0.27 -8.60 7.30
CA THR A 85 0.03 -9.98 6.87
C THR A 85 -0.76 -10.05 5.57
N GLY A 86 -1.90 -9.37 5.47
CA GLY A 86 -2.73 -9.36 4.25
C GLY A 86 -2.01 -8.74 3.07
N TRP A 87 -1.33 -7.61 3.26
CA TRP A 87 -0.51 -6.98 2.23
C TRP A 87 0.65 -7.87 1.75
N MET A 88 1.33 -8.57 2.65
CA MET A 88 2.41 -9.49 2.29
C MET A 88 1.88 -10.68 1.48
N ILE A 89 0.78 -11.31 1.92
CA ILE A 89 0.20 -12.46 1.23
C ILE A 89 -0.33 -12.03 -0.15
N GLY A 90 -1.13 -10.97 -0.20
CA GLY A 90 -1.69 -10.45 -1.45
C GLY A 90 -0.60 -10.02 -2.42
N GLY A 91 0.39 -9.26 -1.94
CA GLY A 91 1.53 -8.83 -2.74
C GLY A 91 2.35 -10.01 -3.26
N PHE A 92 2.59 -11.03 -2.44
CA PHE A 92 3.27 -12.26 -2.86
C PHE A 92 2.52 -12.98 -3.98
N LEU A 93 1.20 -13.11 -3.86
CA LEU A 93 0.36 -13.71 -4.90
C LEU A 93 0.41 -12.89 -6.19
N ALA A 94 0.24 -11.57 -6.11
CA ALA A 94 0.34 -10.66 -7.25
C ALA A 94 1.70 -10.79 -7.96
N PHE A 95 2.80 -10.82 -7.20
CA PHE A 95 4.14 -11.03 -7.73
C PHE A 95 4.27 -12.36 -8.47
N LYS A 96 3.77 -13.46 -7.89
CA LYS A 96 3.82 -14.79 -8.54
C LYS A 96 2.94 -14.88 -9.78
N ILE A 97 1.76 -14.25 -9.76
CA ILE A 97 0.86 -14.18 -10.92
C ILE A 97 1.56 -13.44 -12.06
N ALA A 98 2.13 -12.26 -11.80
CA ALA A 98 2.90 -11.52 -12.80
C ALA A 98 4.10 -12.32 -13.32
N ARG A 99 4.85 -13.00 -12.43
CA ARG A 99 6.01 -13.81 -12.79
C ARG A 99 5.66 -14.96 -13.72
N ARG A 100 4.53 -15.62 -13.47
CA ARG A 100 4.12 -16.82 -14.20
C ARG A 100 3.42 -16.49 -15.52
N TYR A 101 2.56 -15.48 -15.53
CA TYR A 101 1.70 -15.18 -16.68
C TYR A 101 2.15 -13.95 -17.47
N GLY A 102 3.11 -13.20 -16.95
CA GLY A 102 3.73 -12.08 -17.65
C GLY A 102 2.79 -10.90 -17.90
N LYS A 103 3.23 -10.03 -18.82
CA LYS A 103 2.60 -8.76 -19.16
C LYS A 103 1.14 -8.88 -19.63
N PRO A 104 0.72 -9.90 -20.41
CA PRO A 104 -0.67 -10.00 -20.89
C PRO A 104 -1.74 -10.13 -19.81
N VAL A 105 -1.42 -10.74 -18.66
CA VAL A 105 -2.35 -10.81 -17.53
C VAL A 105 -2.32 -9.52 -16.73
N VAL A 106 -1.12 -8.99 -16.48
CA VAL A 106 -0.97 -7.74 -15.71
C VAL A 106 -1.64 -6.56 -16.40
N SER A 107 -1.59 -6.48 -17.73
CA SER A 107 -2.23 -5.40 -18.49
C SER A 107 -3.75 -5.39 -18.45
N LYS A 108 -4.39 -6.50 -18.07
CA LYS A 108 -5.84 -6.55 -17.83
C LYS A 108 -6.24 -5.92 -16.50
N LEU A 109 -5.32 -5.90 -15.53
CA LEU A 109 -5.54 -5.38 -14.17
C LEU A 109 -4.98 -3.96 -14.01
N VAL A 110 -3.93 -3.61 -14.75
CA VAL A 110 -3.20 -2.35 -14.63
C VAL A 110 -2.95 -1.73 -16.00
N ASN A 111 -3.30 -0.45 -16.15
CA ASN A 111 -3.02 0.31 -17.36
C ASN A 111 -1.53 0.29 -17.76
N HIS A 112 -1.27 0.11 -19.05
CA HIS A 112 0.09 0.05 -19.63
C HIS A 112 0.97 1.25 -19.24
N ASP A 113 0.44 2.48 -19.30
CA ASP A 113 1.18 3.70 -18.92
C ASP A 113 1.70 3.67 -17.48
N ARG A 114 0.95 3.02 -16.56
CA ARG A 114 1.37 2.89 -15.16
C ARG A 114 2.47 1.84 -15.01
N ILE A 115 2.35 0.72 -15.72
CA ILE A 115 3.38 -0.34 -15.74
C ILE A 115 4.70 0.24 -16.24
N GLU A 116 4.71 0.87 -17.42
CA GLU A 116 5.94 1.41 -18.02
C GLU A 116 6.58 2.50 -17.14
N ARG A 117 5.76 3.32 -16.47
CA ARG A 117 6.27 4.34 -15.56
C ARG A 117 6.96 3.74 -14.34
N ILE A 118 6.38 2.72 -13.72
CA ILE A 118 6.97 2.04 -12.57
C ILE A 118 8.20 1.26 -13.01
N GLU A 119 8.16 0.62 -14.19
CA GLU A 119 9.32 -0.08 -14.75
C GLU A 119 10.53 0.85 -14.86
N LYS A 120 10.33 2.09 -15.34
CA LYS A 120 11.39 3.12 -15.43
C LYS A 120 11.91 3.62 -14.07
N MET A 121 11.19 3.38 -12.98
CA MET A 121 11.65 3.75 -11.62
C MET A 121 12.53 2.68 -10.98
N ILE A 122 12.59 1.47 -11.54
CA ILE A 122 13.32 0.34 -10.99
C ILE A 122 14.64 0.21 -11.76
N PRO A 123 15.76 0.74 -11.24
CA PRO A 123 17.08 0.58 -11.86
C PRO A 123 17.56 -0.86 -11.73
N THR A 124 18.61 -1.22 -12.46
CA THR A 124 19.28 -2.53 -12.35
C THR A 124 20.17 -2.65 -11.11
N GLU A 125 20.67 -1.52 -10.59
CA GLU A 125 21.52 -1.44 -9.41
C GLU A 125 20.70 -1.11 -8.15
N HIS A 126 21.11 -1.61 -6.98
CA HIS A 126 20.48 -1.33 -5.68
C HIS A 126 18.97 -1.61 -5.61
N VAL A 127 18.48 -2.56 -6.41
CA VAL A 127 17.06 -2.91 -6.55
C VAL A 127 16.35 -3.10 -5.21
N PHE A 128 17.01 -3.75 -4.25
CA PHE A 128 16.48 -3.97 -2.91
C PHE A 128 16.03 -2.66 -2.24
N TRP A 129 16.92 -1.67 -2.15
CA TRP A 129 16.62 -0.40 -1.50
C TRP A 129 15.60 0.41 -2.28
N VAL A 130 15.65 0.35 -3.62
CA VAL A 130 14.63 1.00 -4.45
C VAL A 130 13.25 0.42 -4.17
N ILE A 131 13.11 -0.90 -4.05
CA ILE A 131 11.83 -1.53 -3.67
C ILE A 131 11.38 -1.03 -2.29
N VAL A 132 12.28 -0.98 -1.30
CA VAL A 132 11.95 -0.44 0.04
C VAL A 132 11.37 0.97 -0.08
N PHE A 133 12.06 1.89 -0.79
CA PHE A 133 11.60 3.27 -0.96
C PHE A 133 10.31 3.38 -1.77
N LEU A 134 10.15 2.58 -2.84
CA LEU A 134 8.93 2.55 -3.63
C LEU A 134 7.74 2.02 -2.82
N ARG A 135 7.96 1.13 -1.85
CA ARG A 135 6.91 0.61 -0.95
C ARG A 135 6.43 1.62 0.08
N MET A 136 7.27 2.58 0.44
CA MET A 136 6.85 3.76 1.23
C MET A 136 5.84 4.63 0.45
N SER A 137 5.81 4.47 -0.87
CA SER A 137 5.30 5.46 -1.80
C SER A 137 4.12 5.00 -2.62
N LEU A 138 4.16 3.74 -3.06
CA LEU A 138 3.21 3.14 -3.96
C LEU A 138 2.44 2.05 -3.19
N PRO A 139 1.12 1.94 -3.44
CA PRO A 139 0.32 0.85 -2.89
C PRO A 139 0.93 -0.51 -3.19
N VAL A 140 0.70 -1.45 -2.28
CA VAL A 140 1.29 -2.79 -2.38
C VAL A 140 0.84 -3.48 -3.68
N ASP A 141 -0.40 -3.24 -4.07
CA ASP A 141 -1.14 -3.88 -5.14
C ASP A 141 -0.40 -3.79 -6.50
N ILE A 142 -0.30 -2.60 -7.08
CA ILE A 142 0.22 -2.41 -8.45
C ILE A 142 1.73 -2.69 -8.50
N LEU A 143 2.48 -2.24 -7.49
CA LEU A 143 3.93 -2.38 -7.48
C LEU A 143 4.34 -3.87 -7.44
N SER A 144 3.60 -4.73 -6.74
CA SER A 144 3.86 -6.17 -6.72
C SER A 144 3.75 -6.83 -8.09
N TYR A 145 2.73 -6.48 -8.86
CA TYR A 145 2.57 -6.98 -10.24
C TYR A 145 3.73 -6.53 -11.11
N VAL A 146 4.10 -5.24 -11.05
CA VAL A 146 5.20 -4.71 -11.86
C VAL A 146 6.52 -5.39 -11.49
N LEU A 147 6.86 -5.50 -10.19
CA LEU A 147 8.06 -6.20 -9.73
C LEU A 147 8.07 -7.68 -10.14
N GLY A 148 6.91 -8.31 -10.25
CA GLY A 148 6.76 -9.68 -10.74
C GLY A 148 7.12 -9.86 -12.21
N LEU A 149 7.00 -8.80 -13.04
CA LEU A 149 7.40 -8.83 -14.45
C LEU A 149 8.94 -8.80 -14.63
N PHE A 150 9.68 -8.28 -13.64
CA PHE A 150 11.13 -8.15 -13.73
C PHE A 150 11.86 -9.47 -13.50
N GLY A 151 12.29 -10.12 -14.58
CA GLY A 151 13.02 -11.39 -14.58
C GLY A 151 14.16 -11.50 -13.55
N ASN A 152 14.89 -10.42 -13.32
CA ASN A 152 16.06 -10.34 -12.44
C ASN A 152 15.75 -10.15 -10.94
N ILE A 153 14.51 -9.85 -10.55
CA ILE A 153 14.14 -9.68 -9.14
C ILE A 153 13.85 -11.02 -8.50
N SER A 154 14.70 -11.44 -7.57
CA SER A 154 14.49 -12.67 -6.81
C SER A 154 13.30 -12.53 -5.84
N LEU A 155 12.61 -13.65 -5.58
CA LEU A 155 11.50 -13.70 -4.63
C LEU A 155 11.93 -13.27 -3.22
N ARG A 156 13.15 -13.64 -2.80
CA ARG A 156 13.72 -13.26 -1.49
C ARG A 156 13.91 -11.75 -1.39
N THR A 157 14.52 -11.14 -2.42
CA THR A 157 14.69 -9.68 -2.51
C THR A 157 13.35 -8.97 -2.42
N TYR A 158 12.36 -9.45 -3.18
CA TYR A 158 11.01 -8.90 -3.18
C TYR A 158 10.34 -8.97 -1.79
N ILE A 159 10.34 -10.14 -1.15
CA ILE A 159 9.70 -10.35 0.16
C ILE A 159 10.34 -9.45 1.22
N LEU A 160 11.67 -9.48 1.34
CA LEU A 160 12.38 -8.72 2.38
C LEU A 160 12.25 -7.21 2.17
N ALA A 161 12.42 -6.73 0.94
CA ALA A 161 12.29 -5.31 0.65
C ALA A 161 10.85 -4.82 0.84
N THR A 162 9.86 -5.63 0.47
CA THR A 162 8.44 -5.31 0.71
C THR A 162 8.14 -5.26 2.20
N PHE A 163 8.56 -6.26 2.97
CA PHE A 163 8.33 -6.31 4.40
C PHE A 163 8.91 -5.08 5.11
N ILE A 164 10.19 -4.77 4.88
CA ILE A 164 10.85 -3.60 5.46
C ILE A 164 10.18 -2.30 5.01
N GLY A 165 9.77 -2.22 3.74
CA GLY A 165 9.14 -1.04 3.18
C GLY A 165 7.72 -0.77 3.69
N ILE A 166 6.95 -1.79 4.06
CA ILE A 166 5.54 -1.62 4.49
C ILE A 166 5.36 -1.57 6.00
N VAL A 167 6.17 -2.32 6.77
CA VAL A 167 5.96 -2.53 8.21
C VAL A 167 5.92 -1.22 9.00
N PRO A 168 6.91 -0.30 8.87
CA PRO A 168 6.88 0.96 9.61
C PRO A 168 5.62 1.78 9.30
N PHE A 169 5.18 1.80 8.05
CA PHE A 169 4.02 2.58 7.61
C PHE A 169 2.70 1.99 8.06
N ALA A 170 2.57 0.66 8.05
CA ALA A 170 1.41 -0.02 8.58
C ALA A 170 1.16 0.40 10.03
N PHE A 171 2.22 0.42 10.85
CA PHE A 171 2.12 0.86 12.24
C PHE A 171 1.90 2.37 12.36
N ILE A 172 2.64 3.22 11.63
CA ILE A 172 2.41 4.67 11.65
C ILE A 172 0.94 5.00 11.35
N TYR A 173 0.36 4.42 10.30
CA TYR A 173 -1.04 4.66 9.95
C TYR A 173 -2.00 4.08 10.97
N SER A 174 -1.76 2.86 11.45
CA SER A 174 -2.63 2.21 12.43
C SER A 174 -2.68 2.97 13.76
N TYR A 175 -1.55 3.49 14.23
CA TYR A 175 -1.49 4.33 15.43
C TYR A 175 -2.06 5.73 15.17
N SER A 176 -1.91 6.28 13.95
CA SER A 176 -2.43 7.60 13.60
C SER A 176 -3.96 7.70 13.73
N VAL A 177 -4.69 6.59 13.58
CA VAL A 177 -6.16 6.57 13.70
C VAL A 177 -6.62 7.16 15.03
N ASN A 178 -5.92 6.85 16.13
CA ASN A 178 -6.28 7.34 17.46
C ASN A 178 -5.79 8.78 17.75
N LEU A 179 -5.08 9.41 16.81
CA LEU A 179 -4.59 10.78 16.93
C LEU A 179 -5.60 11.77 16.33
N PRO A 180 -5.54 13.06 16.70
CA PRO A 180 -6.31 14.12 16.05
C PRO A 180 -6.17 14.11 14.52
N THR A 181 -7.24 14.46 13.81
CA THR A 181 -7.32 14.41 12.34
C THR A 181 -6.16 15.09 11.62
N TRP A 182 -5.64 16.19 12.16
CA TRP A 182 -4.52 16.90 11.55
C TRP A 182 -3.21 16.08 11.58
N TYR A 183 -2.97 15.26 12.61
CA TYR A 183 -1.85 14.31 12.62
C TYR A 183 -2.02 13.19 11.59
N GLN A 184 -3.26 12.73 11.35
CA GLN A 184 -3.55 11.75 10.30
C GLN A 184 -3.20 12.32 8.92
N ILE A 185 -3.59 13.58 8.65
CA ILE A 185 -3.25 14.27 7.40
C ILE A 185 -1.73 14.44 7.27
N ILE A 186 -1.03 14.84 8.33
CA ILE A 186 0.43 15.01 8.32
C ILE A 186 1.15 13.69 8.05
N THR A 187 0.78 12.61 8.76
CA THR A 187 1.43 11.30 8.61
C THR A 187 1.23 10.74 7.20
N MET A 188 0.02 10.84 6.63
CA MET A 188 -0.22 10.46 5.23
C MET A 188 0.48 11.39 4.24
N GLY A 189 0.52 12.70 4.51
CA GLY A 189 1.21 13.69 3.69
C GLY A 189 2.74 13.53 3.70
N PHE A 190 3.33 13.13 4.82
CA PHE A 190 4.76 12.87 4.94
C PHE A 190 5.20 11.70 4.05
N SER A 191 4.42 10.61 4.05
CA SER A 191 4.64 9.49 3.14
C SER A 191 4.68 9.93 1.68
N LEU A 192 3.78 10.86 1.28
CA LEU A 192 3.78 11.52 -0.03
C LEU A 192 5.02 12.38 -0.29
N GLY A 193 5.50 13.09 0.74
CA GLY A 193 6.74 13.88 0.66
C GLY A 193 7.97 13.01 0.39
N VAL A 194 8.06 11.85 1.04
CA VAL A 194 9.14 10.86 0.81
C VAL A 194 9.10 10.34 -0.63
N VAL A 195 7.90 10.05 -1.17
CA VAL A 195 7.71 9.69 -2.59
C VAL A 195 8.26 10.77 -3.51
N PHE A 196 7.90 12.01 -3.24
CA PHE A 196 8.25 13.15 -4.08
C PHE A 196 9.77 13.39 -4.12
N LEU A 197 10.43 13.27 -2.97
CA LEU A 197 11.88 13.37 -2.87
C LEU A 197 12.60 12.21 -3.56
N GLY A 198 12.10 10.98 -3.41
CA GLY A 198 12.63 9.80 -4.09
C GLY A 198 12.51 9.90 -5.61
N TYR A 199 11.34 10.32 -6.11
CA TYR A 199 11.06 10.53 -7.53
C TYR A 199 11.99 11.60 -8.15
N ASN A 200 12.22 12.70 -7.44
CA ASN A 200 13.06 13.79 -7.93
C ASN A 200 14.55 13.43 -7.93
N ARG A 201 15.02 12.58 -7.00
CA ARG A 201 16.42 12.12 -6.97
C ARG A 201 16.74 11.09 -8.07
N GLY A 202 15.82 10.17 -8.37
CA GLY A 202 15.98 9.22 -9.49
C GLY A 202 16.18 9.91 -10.85
N ARG A 203 15.60 11.11 -11.03
CA ARG A 203 15.76 11.94 -12.23
C ARG A 203 17.18 12.47 -12.44
N SER A 204 17.92 12.77 -11.36
CA SER A 204 19.22 13.43 -11.47
C SER A 204 20.30 12.52 -12.05
N LYS A 205 20.13 11.20 -11.98
CA LYS A 205 21.11 10.22 -12.45
C LYS A 205 20.98 9.86 -13.94
N TYR A 206 19.92 10.33 -14.62
CA TYR A 206 19.62 10.04 -16.04
C TYR A 206 19.61 11.31 -16.91
N LYS A 207 20.25 12.39 -16.43
CA LYS A 207 20.33 13.66 -17.14
C LYS A 207 21.73 14.01 -17.63
N ASN A 208 22.68 13.09 -17.51
CA ASN A 208 24.01 13.15 -18.10
C ASN A 208 24.19 11.98 -19.04
#